data_AF-A0A922VTX6-F1
#
_entry.id   AF-A0A922VTX6-F1
#
_cell.length_a   1.000
_cell.length_b   1.000
_cell.length_c   1.000
_cell.angle_alpha   90.00
_cell.angle_beta   90.00
_cell.angle_gamma   90.00
#
_symmetry.space_group_name_H-M   'P 1'
#
loop_
_entity.id
_entity.type
_entity.pdbx_description
1 polymer ?
#
loop_
_entity_poly.entity_id
_entity_poly.type
_entity_poly.pdbx_seq_one_letter_code
_entity_poly.pdbx_strand_id
1 'polypeptide(L)'
;MTNRQRIMFFLILTVPAALSPAAAQETAPGDDMPMMATGIVLPSMDPATGRQLFAAKGCVLCHAVNGVGGEDAPPMDAEHMEPMMNPFDFAAGMWRGSEAMVALQRDEMGAPIELTGQELADITAFVHDAEEQKRFTQADIPAPIAELLMKMDGGQ
;
A
#
# COMPACT_ATOMS: atom_id res chain seq x y z
N MET A 1 -15.14 -75.41 -47.41
CA MET A 1 -14.39 -76.66 -47.18
C MET A 1 -13.33 -76.40 -46.12
N THR A 2 -13.38 -77.18 -45.03
CA THR A 2 -12.29 -77.59 -44.12
C THR A 2 -11.33 -76.53 -43.55
N ASN A 3 -11.31 -76.26 -42.24
CA ASN A 3 -10.89 -77.11 -41.11
C ASN A 3 -9.42 -76.91 -40.75
N ARG A 4 -9.17 -76.97 -39.42
CA ARG A 4 -7.89 -77.25 -38.72
C ARG A 4 -6.91 -76.09 -38.55
N GLN A 5 -6.28 -75.90 -37.39
CA GLN A 5 -6.34 -76.59 -36.11
C GLN A 5 -5.71 -75.68 -35.05
N ARG A 6 -6.27 -75.70 -33.84
CA ARG A 6 -5.70 -75.09 -32.64
C ARG A 6 -4.37 -75.77 -32.29
N ILE A 7 -3.35 -75.00 -31.97
CA ILE A 7 -2.30 -75.40 -31.02
C ILE A 7 -2.03 -74.20 -30.10
N MET A 8 -2.46 -74.33 -28.85
CA MET A 8 -1.99 -73.53 -27.71
C MET A 8 -0.57 -73.98 -27.38
N PHE A 9 0.36 -73.03 -27.26
CA PHE A 9 1.49 -73.17 -26.36
C PHE A 9 1.54 -71.94 -25.46
N PHE A 10 1.29 -72.19 -24.18
CA PHE A 10 1.49 -71.26 -23.08
C PHE A 10 2.96 -71.28 -22.66
N LEU A 11 3.35 -70.20 -21.97
CA LEU A 11 4.57 -70.02 -21.17
C LEU A 11 5.83 -69.71 -22.01
N ILE A 12 6.64 -68.69 -21.71
CA ILE A 12 7.05 -68.20 -20.38
C ILE A 12 7.24 -66.67 -20.46
N LEU A 13 6.66 -65.95 -19.49
CA LEU A 13 6.98 -64.56 -19.17
C LEU A 13 8.47 -64.43 -18.81
N THR A 14 9.20 -63.61 -19.54
CA THR A 14 10.28 -62.80 -18.92
C THR A 14 10.08 -61.36 -19.37
N VAL A 15 9.64 -60.54 -18.42
CA VAL A 15 9.48 -59.10 -18.62
C VAL A 15 10.88 -58.49 -18.55
N PRO A 16 11.40 -57.86 -19.62
CA PRO A 16 12.58 -57.03 -19.46
C PRO A 16 12.17 -55.82 -18.61
N ALA A 17 12.81 -55.67 -17.45
CA ALA A 17 12.67 -54.51 -16.60
C ALA A 17 13.09 -53.26 -17.40
N ALA A 18 12.10 -52.53 -17.92
CA ALA A 18 12.32 -51.20 -18.45
C ALA A 18 12.61 -50.28 -17.26
N LEU A 19 13.88 -49.93 -17.08
CA LEU A 19 14.28 -48.78 -16.27
C LEU A 19 13.83 -47.54 -17.02
N SER A 20 12.61 -47.08 -16.77
CA SER A 20 12.18 -45.73 -17.09
C SER A 20 12.77 -44.79 -16.03
N PRO A 21 13.64 -43.81 -16.36
CA PRO A 21 13.79 -42.63 -15.52
C PRO A 21 12.71 -41.65 -15.98
N ALA A 22 11.46 -41.95 -15.65
CA ALA A 22 10.33 -41.06 -15.88
C ALA A 22 9.55 -40.92 -14.59
N ALA A 23 10.22 -40.34 -13.60
CA ALA A 23 9.62 -39.42 -12.67
C ALA A 23 10.70 -38.40 -12.39
N ALA A 24 10.68 -37.29 -13.14
CA ALA A 24 11.12 -36.05 -12.57
C ALA A 24 10.27 -35.90 -11.30
N GLN A 25 10.85 -36.28 -10.16
CA GLN A 25 10.38 -35.78 -8.88
C GLN A 25 10.52 -34.28 -9.03
N GLU A 26 9.40 -33.59 -9.27
CA GLU A 26 9.27 -32.23 -8.78
C GLU A 26 9.61 -32.35 -7.31
N THR A 27 10.83 -31.92 -6.99
CA THR A 27 11.24 -31.66 -5.63
C THR A 27 10.13 -30.79 -5.08
N ALA A 28 9.38 -31.32 -4.11
CA ALA A 28 8.69 -30.47 -3.16
C ALA A 28 9.67 -29.34 -2.81
N PRO A 29 9.26 -28.07 -2.87
CA PRO A 29 10.16 -27.01 -2.45
C PRO A 29 10.57 -27.37 -1.02
N GLY A 30 11.82 -27.81 -0.89
CA GLY A 30 12.47 -27.91 0.39
C GLY A 30 12.39 -26.53 1.03
N ASP A 31 12.31 -26.53 2.35
CA ASP A 31 12.10 -25.37 3.22
C ASP A 31 13.24 -24.33 3.17
N ASP A 32 13.81 -24.07 1.99
CA ASP A 32 14.73 -22.99 1.67
C ASP A 32 13.95 -21.74 1.25
N MET A 33 13.02 -21.32 2.11
CA MET A 33 12.59 -19.91 2.10
C MET A 33 13.73 -19.12 2.75
N PRO A 34 14.37 -18.17 2.05
CA PRO A 34 15.41 -17.37 2.68
C PRO A 34 14.79 -16.60 3.85
N MET A 35 15.30 -16.89 5.05
CA MET A 35 15.02 -16.17 6.28
C MET A 35 15.11 -14.67 6.03
N MET A 36 13.99 -13.95 6.07
CA MET A 36 13.85 -12.59 6.62
C MET A 36 12.37 -12.31 6.94
N ALA A 37 11.72 -13.13 7.77
CA ALA A 37 10.58 -12.61 8.52
C ALA A 37 11.17 -11.83 9.70
N THR A 38 11.50 -10.55 9.49
CA THR A 38 11.99 -9.63 10.54
C THR A 38 11.00 -9.41 11.69
N GLY A 39 9.88 -10.14 11.72
CA GLY A 39 8.78 -9.95 12.66
C GLY A 39 8.00 -8.66 12.42
N ILE A 40 8.14 -8.05 11.24
CA ILE A 40 7.54 -6.76 10.90
C ILE A 40 6.25 -6.99 10.12
N VAL A 41 5.19 -6.29 10.51
CA VAL A 41 3.93 -6.21 9.77
C VAL A 41 3.89 -4.88 9.04
N LEU A 42 3.67 -4.92 7.73
CA LEU A 42 3.33 -3.73 6.95
C LEU A 42 1.79 -3.61 6.93
N PRO A 43 1.23 -2.46 7.35
CA PRO A 43 -0.21 -2.25 7.29
C PRO A 43 -0.71 -2.24 5.84
N SER A 44 -1.98 -2.57 5.65
CA SER A 44 -2.67 -2.27 4.39
C SER A 44 -2.70 -0.76 4.18
N MET A 45 -2.70 -0.32 2.94
CA MET A 45 -2.67 1.08 2.54
C MET A 45 -3.90 1.36 1.68
N ASP A 46 -4.89 2.06 2.23
CA ASP A 46 -6.12 2.44 1.53
C ASP A 46 -6.14 3.96 1.25
N PRO A 47 -5.94 4.40 -0.01
CA PRO A 47 -5.93 5.82 -0.35
C PRO A 47 -7.30 6.48 -0.17
N ALA A 48 -8.42 5.74 -0.25
CA ALA A 48 -9.75 6.31 -0.04
C ALA A 48 -9.97 6.68 1.43
N THR A 49 -9.52 5.82 2.34
CA THR A 49 -9.46 6.12 3.78
C THR A 49 -8.46 7.24 4.06
N GLY A 50 -7.29 7.21 3.40
CA GLY A 50 -6.27 8.25 3.48
C GLY A 50 -6.78 9.64 3.12
N ARG A 51 -7.60 9.77 2.07
CA ARG A 51 -8.23 11.04 1.67
C ARG A 51 -9.06 11.64 2.80
N GLN A 52 -9.88 10.81 3.45
CA GLN A 52 -10.73 11.26 4.55
C GLN A 52 -9.88 11.67 5.76
N LEU A 53 -8.86 10.88 6.08
CA LEU A 53 -7.94 11.15 7.18
C LEU A 53 -7.11 12.43 6.96
N PHE A 54 -6.63 12.68 5.75
CA PHE A 54 -5.86 13.88 5.40
C PHE A 54 -6.63 15.16 5.77
N ALA A 55 -7.92 15.21 5.46
CA ALA A 55 -8.77 16.32 5.87
C ALA A 55 -9.10 16.28 7.37
N ALA A 56 -9.59 15.15 7.88
CA ALA A 56 -10.09 15.05 9.25
C ALA A 56 -9.01 15.23 10.32
N LYS A 57 -7.75 14.88 10.03
CA LYS A 57 -6.61 15.10 10.92
C LYS A 57 -6.05 16.51 10.85
N GLY A 58 -6.51 17.34 9.90
CA GLY A 58 -6.06 18.73 9.74
C GLY A 58 -4.83 18.90 8.86
N CYS A 59 -4.36 17.87 8.14
CA CYS A 59 -3.23 18.02 7.21
C CYS A 59 -3.54 19.05 6.11
N VAL A 60 -4.80 19.07 5.66
CA VAL A 60 -5.33 20.01 4.66
C VAL A 60 -5.25 21.49 5.08
N LEU A 61 -5.12 21.78 6.37
CA LEU A 61 -5.02 23.17 6.85
C LEU A 61 -3.75 23.86 6.34
N CYS A 62 -2.67 23.10 6.14
CA CYS A 62 -1.38 23.67 5.74
C CYS A 62 -0.89 23.10 4.40
N HIS A 63 -1.28 21.88 4.06
CA HIS A 63 -0.87 21.20 2.83
C HIS A 63 -2.02 21.14 1.83
N ALA A 64 -1.84 21.74 0.66
CA ALA A 64 -2.77 21.60 -0.45
C ALA A 64 -2.61 20.25 -1.17
N VAL A 65 -3.73 19.72 -1.68
CA VAL A 65 -3.80 18.62 -2.65
C VAL A 65 -4.86 18.99 -3.68
N ASN A 66 -4.55 18.85 -4.97
CA ASN A 66 -5.48 19.14 -6.06
C ASN A 66 -6.06 20.58 -5.96
N GLY A 67 -5.23 21.53 -5.55
CA GLY A 67 -5.63 22.92 -5.31
C GLY A 67 -6.59 23.15 -4.13
N VAL A 68 -6.75 22.16 -3.24
CA VAL A 68 -7.61 22.23 -2.06
C VAL A 68 -6.76 22.14 -0.79
N GLY A 69 -6.87 23.15 0.07
CA GLY A 69 -6.15 23.26 1.35
C GLY A 69 -5.35 24.54 1.45
N GLY A 70 -4.56 24.65 2.53
CA GLY A 70 -3.68 25.80 2.77
C GLY A 70 -2.38 25.75 1.96
N GLU A 71 -1.69 26.90 1.93
CA GLU A 71 -0.44 27.10 1.19
C GLU A 71 0.79 27.31 2.11
N ASP A 72 0.61 27.20 3.42
CA ASP A 72 1.67 27.43 4.43
C ASP A 72 2.76 26.34 4.45
N ALA A 73 2.51 25.20 3.82
CA ALA A 73 3.44 24.09 3.69
C ALA A 73 3.50 23.56 2.24
N PRO A 74 4.55 22.79 1.88
CA PRO A 74 4.67 22.25 0.53
C PRO A 74 3.42 21.45 0.11
N PRO A 75 2.94 21.61 -1.14
CA PRO A 75 1.80 20.84 -1.63
C PRO A 75 2.12 19.35 -1.67
N MET A 76 1.07 18.53 -1.55
CA MET A 76 1.16 17.07 -1.51
C MET A 76 0.62 16.42 -2.79
N ASP A 77 0.64 17.15 -3.90
CA ASP A 77 0.25 16.65 -5.22
C ASP A 77 1.19 15.55 -5.72
N ALA A 78 0.63 14.34 -5.87
CA ALA A 78 1.37 13.14 -6.29
C ALA A 78 1.98 13.29 -7.69
N GLU A 79 1.42 14.15 -8.54
CA GLU A 79 1.97 14.43 -9.88
C GLU A 79 3.34 15.13 -9.85
N HIS A 80 3.74 15.68 -8.71
CA HIS A 80 5.06 16.31 -8.51
C HIS A 80 6.05 15.40 -7.76
N MET A 81 5.63 14.17 -7.44
CA MET A 81 6.43 13.20 -6.70
C MET A 81 6.97 12.10 -7.61
N GLU A 82 7.99 11.38 -7.13
CA GLU A 82 8.50 10.20 -7.83
C GLU A 82 7.40 9.11 -7.91
N PRO A 83 7.20 8.45 -9.07
CA PRO A 83 6.12 7.47 -9.25
C PRO A 83 6.17 6.27 -8.29
N MET A 84 7.35 5.97 -7.75
CA MET A 84 7.58 4.90 -6.79
C MET A 84 8.23 5.51 -5.56
N MET A 85 7.57 5.36 -4.41
CA MET A 85 8.00 5.93 -3.15
C MET A 85 8.09 4.85 -2.08
N ASN A 86 9.14 4.93 -1.26
CA ASN A 86 9.30 4.08 -0.09
C ASN A 86 8.63 4.76 1.11
N PRO A 87 7.56 4.20 1.70
CA PRO A 87 6.78 4.85 2.75
C PRO A 87 7.60 5.26 3.98
N PHE A 88 8.74 4.61 4.23
CA PHE A 88 9.66 5.03 5.29
C PHE A 88 10.38 6.34 4.97
N ASP A 89 10.65 6.64 3.70
CA ASP A 89 11.24 7.92 3.27
C ASP A 89 10.22 9.07 3.42
N PHE A 90 8.93 8.80 3.21
CA PHE A 90 7.87 9.76 3.53
C PHE A 90 7.85 10.07 5.04
N ALA A 91 7.84 9.04 5.89
CA ALA A 91 7.92 9.22 7.34
C ALA A 91 9.19 9.96 7.79
N ALA A 92 10.34 9.67 7.17
CA ALA A 92 11.59 10.39 7.42
C ALA A 92 11.52 11.86 6.96
N GLY A 93 10.81 12.14 5.85
CA GLY A 93 10.50 13.49 5.40
C GLY A 93 9.68 14.27 6.42
N MET A 94 8.58 13.69 6.90
CA MET A 94 7.77 14.24 7.99
C MET A 94 8.63 14.50 9.25
N TRP A 95 9.49 13.55 9.62
CA TRP A 95 10.36 13.70 10.79
C TRP A 95 11.30 14.91 10.66
N ARG A 96 11.88 15.14 9.48
CA ARG A 96 12.72 16.33 9.21
C ARG A 96 11.94 17.64 9.31
N GLY A 97 10.66 17.64 8.91
CA GLY A 97 9.78 18.81 9.02
C GLY A 97 9.10 18.97 10.38
N SER A 98 9.34 18.07 11.34
CA SER A 98 8.52 17.94 12.55
C SER A 98 8.51 19.18 13.44
N GLU A 99 9.63 19.90 13.59
CA GLU A 99 9.68 21.11 14.42
C GLU A 99 8.75 22.20 13.89
N ALA A 100 8.79 22.46 12.58
CA ALA A 100 7.93 23.44 11.93
C ALA A 100 6.45 23.00 11.98
N MET A 101 6.17 21.73 11.68
CA MET A 101 4.81 21.19 11.77
C MET A 101 4.25 21.31 13.19
N VAL A 102 5.01 20.89 14.22
CA VAL A 102 4.57 20.96 15.62
C VAL A 102 4.32 22.39 16.06
N ALA A 103 5.15 23.35 15.62
CA ALA A 103 4.97 24.76 15.96
C ALA A 103 3.64 25.30 15.37
N LEU A 104 3.42 25.12 14.07
CA LEU A 104 2.21 25.58 13.39
C LEU A 104 0.95 24.87 13.91
N GLN A 105 1.02 23.55 14.12
CA GLN A 105 -0.12 22.79 14.66
C GLN A 105 -0.51 23.27 16.07
N ARG A 106 0.46 23.69 16.90
CA ARG A 106 0.16 24.27 18.21
C ARG A 106 -0.49 25.64 18.11
N ASP A 107 -0.10 26.44 17.13
CA ASP A 107 -0.64 27.78 16.93
C ASP A 107 -2.08 27.70 16.38
N GLU A 108 -2.28 26.93 15.31
CA GLU A 108 -3.54 26.87 14.57
C GLU A 108 -4.57 25.90 15.17
N MET A 109 -4.11 24.80 15.80
CA MET A 109 -5.00 23.75 16.34
C MET A 109 -4.85 23.53 17.86
N GLY A 110 -3.94 24.25 18.52
CA GLY A 110 -3.70 24.13 19.96
C GLY A 110 -2.86 22.91 20.39
N ALA A 111 -2.72 21.90 19.54
CA ALA A 111 -1.92 20.71 19.82
C ALA A 111 -1.42 20.03 18.53
N PRO A 112 -0.32 19.27 18.60
CA PRO A 112 0.13 18.45 17.48
C PRO A 112 -0.89 17.37 17.08
N ILE A 113 -0.84 16.97 15.81
CA ILE A 113 -1.65 15.86 15.29
C ILE A 113 -1.13 14.54 15.84
N GLU A 114 -2.04 13.72 16.38
CA GLU A 114 -1.76 12.34 16.76
C GLU A 114 -2.19 11.37 15.64
N LEU A 115 -1.27 10.48 15.25
CA LEU A 115 -1.47 9.48 14.21
C LEU A 115 -1.13 8.07 14.73
N THR A 116 -2.01 7.12 14.47
CA THR A 116 -1.68 5.70 14.55
C THR A 116 -0.87 5.26 13.34
N GLY A 117 -0.20 4.11 13.43
CA GLY A 117 0.54 3.54 12.30
C GLY A 117 -0.35 3.22 11.09
N GLN A 118 -1.61 2.80 11.32
CA GLN A 118 -2.56 2.53 10.24
C GLN A 118 -3.01 3.84 9.56
N GLU A 119 -3.34 4.87 10.34
CA GLU A 119 -3.72 6.17 9.78
C GLU A 119 -2.60 6.79 8.94
N LEU A 120 -1.35 6.71 9.42
CA LEU A 120 -0.21 7.18 8.64
C LEU A 120 -0.04 6.38 7.35
N ALA A 121 -0.26 5.06 7.37
CA ALA A 121 -0.18 4.23 6.16
C ALA A 121 -1.22 4.63 5.12
N ASP A 122 -2.47 4.82 5.53
CA ASP A 122 -3.56 5.22 4.64
C ASP A 122 -3.34 6.64 4.08
N ILE A 123 -2.91 7.60 4.92
CA ILE A 123 -2.53 8.96 4.47
C ILE A 123 -1.37 8.89 3.47
N THR A 124 -0.35 8.07 3.75
CA THR A 124 0.79 7.88 2.84
C THR A 124 0.33 7.37 1.48
N ALA A 125 -0.64 6.44 1.47
CA ALA A 125 -1.24 5.93 0.25
C ALA A 125 -1.94 7.05 -0.54
N PHE A 126 -2.76 7.86 0.13
CA PHE A 126 -3.50 8.95 -0.49
C PHE A 126 -2.58 10.03 -1.09
N VAL A 127 -1.57 10.49 -0.35
CA VAL A 127 -0.69 11.57 -0.84
C VAL A 127 0.21 11.14 -2.00
N HIS A 128 0.23 9.85 -2.36
CA HIS A 128 0.93 9.30 -3.52
C HIS A 128 -0.01 8.68 -4.57
N ASP A 129 -1.33 8.80 -4.42
CA ASP A 129 -2.31 8.28 -5.38
C ASP A 129 -2.96 9.42 -6.18
N ALA A 130 -2.41 9.69 -7.36
CA ALA A 130 -2.88 10.78 -8.21
C ALA A 130 -4.35 10.63 -8.66
N GLU A 131 -4.87 9.41 -8.77
CA GLU A 131 -6.28 9.21 -9.15
C GLU A 131 -7.23 9.50 -7.99
N GLU A 132 -6.85 9.11 -6.78
CA GLU A 132 -7.63 9.40 -5.58
C GLU A 132 -7.55 10.88 -5.18
N GLN A 133 -6.43 11.56 -5.46
CA GLN A 133 -6.28 13.01 -5.26
C GLN A 133 -7.21 13.85 -6.13
N LYS A 134 -7.46 13.44 -7.39
CA LYS A 134 -8.45 14.13 -8.27
C LYS A 134 -9.86 14.16 -7.69
N ARG A 135 -10.15 13.24 -6.77
CA ARG A 135 -11.44 13.12 -6.09
C ARG A 135 -11.51 13.93 -4.80
N PHE A 136 -10.38 14.49 -4.34
CA PHE A 136 -10.34 15.34 -3.15
C PHE A 136 -10.84 16.76 -3.50
N THR A 137 -11.83 17.21 -2.74
CA THR A 137 -12.54 18.46 -2.96
C THR A 137 -12.82 19.16 -1.62
N GLN A 138 -13.25 20.42 -1.66
CA GLN A 138 -13.71 21.15 -0.47
C GLN A 138 -14.81 20.40 0.31
N ALA A 139 -15.61 19.57 -0.38
CA ALA A 139 -16.68 18.79 0.26
C ALA A 139 -16.17 17.65 1.16
N ASP A 140 -14.91 17.24 1.00
CA ASP A 140 -14.27 16.22 1.85
C ASP A 140 -13.76 16.81 3.18
N ILE A 141 -13.73 18.14 3.32
CA ILE A 141 -13.24 18.82 4.53
C ILE A 141 -14.35 18.88 5.59
N PRO A 142 -14.15 18.25 6.78
CA PRO A 142 -15.14 18.30 7.85
C PRO A 142 -15.37 19.73 8.33
N ALA A 143 -16.60 20.05 8.74
CA ALA A 143 -16.99 21.41 9.14
C ALA A 143 -16.05 22.07 10.18
N PRO A 144 -15.57 21.38 11.24
CA PRO A 144 -14.62 22.00 12.18
C PRO A 144 -13.28 22.40 11.54
N ILE A 145 -12.79 21.61 10.58
CA ILE A 145 -11.55 21.89 9.85
C ILE A 145 -11.77 23.01 8.83
N ALA A 146 -12.91 23.01 8.14
CA ALA A 146 -13.26 24.08 7.22
C ALA A 146 -13.37 25.44 7.93
N GLU A 147 -13.89 25.47 9.16
CA GLU A 147 -13.93 26.69 9.98
C GLU A 147 -12.53 27.22 10.31
N LEU A 148 -11.58 26.33 10.64
CA LEU A 148 -10.20 26.72 10.89
C LEU A 148 -9.53 27.25 9.62
N LEU A 149 -9.70 26.55 8.49
CA LEU A 149 -9.15 26.98 7.19
C LEU A 149 -9.64 28.39 6.82
N MET A 150 -10.94 28.67 7.01
CA MET A 150 -11.49 30.00 6.75
C MET A 150 -10.88 31.08 7.66
N LYS A 151 -10.60 30.77 8.94
CA LYS A 151 -9.96 31.71 9.87
C LYS A 151 -8.52 32.01 9.47
N MET A 152 -7.77 30.99 9.04
CA MET A 152 -6.40 31.12 8.57
C MET A 152 -6.30 32.02 7.32
N ASP A 153 -7.27 31.92 6.41
CA ASP A 153 -7.38 32.76 5.21
C ASP A 153 -7.84 34.22 5.50
N GLY A 154 -7.98 34.60 6.78
CA GLY A 154 -8.43 35.93 7.20
C GLY A 154 -9.95 36.12 7.13
N GLY A 155 -10.72 35.03 7.07
CA GLY A 155 -12.17 35.03 7.23
C GLY A 155 -12.59 35.29 8.68
N GLN A 156 -13.49 36.27 8.86
CA GLN A 156 -14.07 36.66 10.16
C GLN A 156 -15.06 35.62 10.70
#